data_AF-A0A5C3KSQ3-F1
#
_entry.id   AF-A0A5C3KSQ3-F1
#
_cell.length_a   1.000
_cell.length_b   1.000
_cell.length_c   1.000
_cell.angle_alpha   90.00
_cell.angle_beta   90.00
_cell.angle_gamma   90.00
#
_symmetry.space_group_name_H-M   'P 1'
#
loop_
_entity.id
_entity.type
_entity.pdbx_description
1 polymer ?
#
loop_
_entity_poly.entity_id
_entity_poly.type
_entity_poly.pdbx_seq_one_letter_code
_entity_poly.pdbx_strand_id
1 'polypeptide(L)'
;MSILHLALRSSLAGTICRRYSSTVASGTSTGTTESSKKKAAIPQSSCPPDTLLKGLNYLKGQPPVLALSDDQYPDWLWNILKPKEYPDDGPGGMAGRKQRKSDRQQAIRDRNFMSTQ
;
A
#
# COMPACT_ATOMS: atom_id res chain seq x y z
N MET A 1 42.92 33.46 7.72
CA MET A 1 41.81 34.41 7.95
C MET A 1 40.72 34.14 6.92
N SER A 2 39.72 33.31 7.24
CA SER A 2 38.44 33.32 6.51
C SER A 2 37.38 32.39 7.11
N ILE A 3 36.39 33.04 7.71
CA ILE A 3 34.93 32.84 7.62
C ILE A 3 34.30 31.50 8.03
N LEU A 4 33.74 31.55 9.25
CA LEU A 4 32.50 30.96 9.74
C LEU A 4 31.51 30.50 8.65
N HIS A 5 30.99 29.28 8.79
CA HIS A 5 29.61 28.97 8.40
C HIS A 5 28.88 28.28 9.57
N LEU A 6 28.04 29.09 10.20
CA LEU A 6 26.99 28.71 11.13
C LEU A 6 25.85 28.06 10.33
N ALA A 7 25.39 26.87 10.72
CA ALA A 7 24.10 26.36 10.29
C ALA A 7 23.41 25.65 11.47
N LEU A 8 22.57 26.43 12.14
CA LEU A 8 21.54 26.01 13.09
C LEU A 8 20.66 24.92 12.46
N ARG A 9 20.63 23.73 13.05
CA ARG A 9 19.60 22.74 12.76
C ARG A 9 18.38 23.03 13.64
N SER A 10 17.41 23.74 13.08
CA SER A 10 16.08 23.91 13.66
C SER A 10 15.32 22.58 13.59
N SER A 11 15.26 21.85 14.70
CA SER A 11 14.39 20.70 14.87
C SER A 11 12.99 21.18 15.23
N LEU A 12 12.10 21.31 14.24
CA LEU A 12 10.68 21.50 14.51
C LEU A 12 10.07 20.16 14.92
N ALA A 13 9.72 20.06 16.21
CA ALA A 13 8.93 18.99 16.78
C ALA A 13 7.57 18.90 16.05
N GLY A 14 7.30 17.76 15.41
CA GLY A 14 6.01 17.46 14.81
C GLY A 14 5.04 16.94 15.87
N THR A 15 4.09 17.77 16.27
CA THR A 15 2.98 17.42 17.15
C THR A 15 2.06 16.40 16.47
N ILE A 16 1.98 15.19 17.02
CA ILE A 16 1.04 14.16 16.55
C ILE A 16 -0.36 14.51 17.10
N CYS A 17 -1.19 15.16 16.29
CA CYS A 17 -2.61 15.31 16.60
C CYS A 17 -3.32 13.95 16.50
N ARG A 18 -3.77 13.40 17.63
CA ARG A 18 -4.67 12.25 17.69
C ARG A 18 -6.02 12.63 17.08
N ARG A 19 -6.47 11.86 16.10
CA ARG A 19 -7.79 12.00 15.48
C ARG A 19 -8.77 11.08 16.23
N TYR A 20 -9.79 11.64 16.86
CA TYR A 20 -10.91 10.90 17.47
C TYR A 20 -11.94 10.63 16.38
N SER A 21 -12.26 9.37 16.10
CA SER A 21 -13.40 9.00 15.25
C SER A 21 -14.59 8.74 16.17
N SER A 22 -15.65 9.54 16.04
CA SER A 22 -16.95 9.29 16.66
C SER A 22 -17.89 8.68 15.61
N THR A 23 -18.36 7.46 15.86
CA THR A 23 -19.42 6.82 15.08
C THR A 23 -20.77 7.24 15.63
N VAL A 24 -21.49 8.11 14.93
CA VAL A 24 -22.92 8.32 15.17
C VAL A 24 -23.69 7.20 14.45
N ALA A 25 -24.19 6.24 15.24
CA ALA A 25 -25.07 5.19 14.75
C ALA A 25 -26.51 5.74 14.68
N SER A 26 -27.12 5.67 13.49
CA SER A 26 -28.53 5.95 13.29
C SER A 26 -29.24 4.69 12.80
N GLY A 27 -30.10 4.14 13.66
CA GLY A 27 -31.49 3.81 13.32
C GLY A 27 -31.78 2.67 12.34
N THR A 28 -32.04 1.51 12.93
CA THR A 28 -32.81 0.34 12.48
C THR A 28 -33.93 0.59 11.46
N SER A 29 -33.97 -0.20 10.38
CA SER A 29 -35.23 -0.65 9.76
C SER A 29 -35.15 -2.14 9.42
N THR A 30 -36.14 -2.87 9.92
CA THR A 30 -36.33 -4.32 9.86
C THR A 30 -36.93 -4.74 8.52
N GLY A 31 -36.27 -5.66 7.81
CA GLY A 31 -36.80 -6.40 6.68
C GLY A 31 -36.35 -7.84 6.75
N THR A 32 -37.25 -8.73 7.17
CA THR A 32 -37.05 -10.19 7.22
C THR A 32 -37.03 -10.74 5.80
N THR A 33 -35.89 -11.26 5.36
CA THR A 33 -35.81 -12.21 4.24
C THR A 33 -34.89 -13.36 4.62
N GLU A 34 -35.35 -14.57 4.33
CA GLU A 34 -34.81 -15.85 4.74
C GLU A 34 -33.30 -16.00 4.61
N SER A 35 -32.70 -16.49 5.70
CA SER A 35 -31.27 -16.70 5.84
C SER A 35 -30.85 -18.08 5.32
N SER A 36 -30.40 -18.13 4.07
CA SER A 36 -29.46 -19.18 3.67
C SER A 36 -28.04 -18.70 4.03
N LYS A 37 -27.52 -19.17 5.17
CA LYS A 37 -26.13 -18.95 5.60
C LYS A 37 -25.17 -19.68 4.65
N LYS A 38 -24.93 -19.11 3.46
CA LYS A 38 -23.71 -19.37 2.71
C LYS A 38 -22.59 -18.76 3.54
N LYS A 39 -21.56 -19.54 3.85
CA LYS A 39 -20.32 -19.04 4.49
C LYS A 39 -19.92 -17.78 3.74
N ALA A 40 -20.00 -16.63 4.39
CA ALA A 40 -19.65 -15.36 3.77
C ALA A 40 -18.17 -15.45 3.38
N ALA A 41 -17.92 -15.74 2.11
CA ALA A 41 -16.59 -15.66 1.55
C ALA A 41 -16.10 -14.23 1.81
N ILE A 42 -14.87 -14.12 2.30
CA ILE A 42 -14.23 -12.81 2.43
C ILE A 42 -14.30 -12.17 1.04
N PRO A 43 -14.88 -10.96 0.90
CA PRO A 43 -14.96 -10.31 -0.40
C PRO A 43 -13.54 -10.14 -0.96
N GLN A 44 -13.35 -10.49 -2.23
CA GLN A 44 -12.03 -10.47 -2.88
C GLN A 44 -11.48 -9.05 -2.97
N SER A 45 -12.35 -8.08 -3.28
CA SER A 45 -12.04 -6.66 -3.24
C SER A 45 -12.62 -5.97 -2.00
N SER A 46 -11.99 -4.86 -1.62
CA SER A 46 -12.49 -3.99 -0.54
C SER A 46 -13.52 -2.96 -1.02
N CYS A 47 -13.66 -2.77 -2.33
CA CYS A 47 -14.48 -1.71 -2.92
C CYS A 47 -15.66 -2.35 -3.66
N PRO A 48 -16.92 -2.03 -3.30
CA PRO A 48 -18.05 -2.55 -4.02
C PRO A 48 -18.10 -2.00 -5.46
N PRO A 49 -18.81 -2.68 -6.38
CA PRO A 49 -19.03 -2.17 -7.72
C PRO A 49 -19.69 -0.78 -7.68
N ASP A 50 -19.44 0.02 -8.72
CA ASP A 50 -19.92 1.39 -8.89
C ASP A 50 -19.41 2.41 -7.84
N THR A 51 -18.33 2.06 -7.13
CA THR A 51 -17.68 3.02 -6.24
C THR A 51 -16.92 4.08 -7.03
N LEU A 52 -17.15 5.35 -6.71
CA LEU A 52 -16.43 6.50 -7.29
C LEU A 52 -14.96 6.53 -6.88
N LEU A 53 -14.06 6.30 -7.84
CA LEU A 53 -12.61 6.33 -7.64
C LEU A 53 -12.07 7.76 -7.77
N LYS A 54 -12.02 8.46 -6.64
CA LYS A 54 -11.57 9.86 -6.55
C LYS A 54 -10.07 9.99 -6.88
N GLY A 55 -9.71 11.06 -7.58
CA GLY A 55 -8.30 11.41 -7.86
C GLY A 55 -7.66 10.69 -9.05
N LEU A 56 -8.40 9.81 -9.75
CA LEU A 56 -7.90 9.19 -10.99
C LEU A 56 -8.02 10.14 -12.20
N ASN A 57 -9.07 10.94 -12.26
CA ASN A 57 -9.25 11.91 -13.33
C ASN A 57 -8.33 13.11 -13.14
N TYR A 58 -7.41 13.29 -14.09
CA TYR A 58 -6.49 14.43 -14.12
C TYR A 58 -6.88 15.49 -15.18
N LEU A 59 -7.68 15.12 -16.18
CA LEU A 59 -8.20 16.05 -17.19
C LEU A 59 -9.58 16.58 -16.80
N LYS A 60 -9.87 17.82 -17.20
CA LYS A 60 -11.19 18.44 -17.03
C LYS A 60 -12.19 17.79 -18.00
N GLY A 61 -13.41 17.56 -17.54
CA GLY A 61 -14.50 17.02 -18.37
C GLY A 61 -14.45 15.50 -18.62
N GLN A 62 -13.52 14.77 -18.00
CA GLN A 62 -13.57 13.30 -18.02
C GLN A 62 -14.75 12.79 -17.17
N PRO A 63 -15.47 11.75 -17.62
CA PRO A 63 -16.51 11.12 -16.82
C PRO A 63 -15.91 10.52 -15.54
N PRO A 64 -16.68 10.43 -14.45
CA PRO A 64 -16.18 9.86 -13.19
C PRO A 64 -15.79 8.39 -13.39
N VAL A 65 -14.63 7.99 -12.89
CA VAL A 65 -14.19 6.58 -12.92
C VAL A 65 -14.90 5.83 -11.82
N LEU A 66 -15.66 4.80 -12.21
CA LEU A 66 -16.35 3.89 -11.32
C LEU A 66 -15.62 2.55 -11.25
N ALA A 67 -15.63 1.92 -10.08
CA ALA A 67 -15.13 0.56 -9.90
C ALA A 67 -16.06 -0.43 -10.63
N LEU A 68 -15.47 -1.34 -11.40
CA LEU A 68 -16.21 -2.44 -12.03
C LEU A 68 -16.43 -3.58 -11.02
N SER A 69 -17.21 -4.59 -11.39
CA SER A 69 -17.32 -5.82 -10.59
C SER A 69 -16.00 -6.60 -10.58
N ASP A 70 -15.74 -7.36 -9.52
CA ASP A 70 -14.50 -8.13 -9.33
C ASP A 70 -14.20 -9.06 -10.53
N ASP A 71 -15.22 -9.64 -11.16
CA ASP A 71 -15.11 -10.54 -12.30
C ASP A 71 -14.68 -9.86 -13.62
N GLN A 72 -14.85 -8.53 -13.71
CA GLN A 72 -14.44 -7.77 -14.89
C GLN A 72 -12.95 -7.40 -14.86
N TYR A 73 -12.30 -7.56 -13.71
CA TYR A 73 -10.87 -7.34 -13.60
C TYR A 73 -10.10 -8.62 -13.94
N PRO A 74 -8.96 -8.50 -14.64
CA PRO A 74 -8.13 -9.65 -14.93
C PRO A 74 -7.60 -10.34 -13.66
N ASP A 75 -7.47 -11.67 -13.71
CA ASP A 75 -7.02 -12.50 -12.57
C ASP A 75 -5.66 -12.11 -11.97
N TRP A 76 -4.77 -11.52 -12.78
CA TRP A 76 -3.44 -11.12 -12.32
C TRP A 76 -3.50 -10.06 -11.22
N LEU A 77 -4.56 -9.24 -11.17
CA LEU A 77 -4.74 -8.18 -10.17
C LEU A 77 -4.72 -8.75 -8.74
N TRP A 78 -5.39 -9.89 -8.56
CA TRP A 78 -5.55 -10.54 -7.26
C TRP A 78 -4.28 -11.26 -6.78
N ASN A 79 -3.31 -11.45 -7.66
CA ASN A 79 -2.05 -12.10 -7.34
C ASN A 79 -0.93 -11.12 -6.94
N ILE A 80 -1.12 -9.80 -7.10
CA ILE A 80 -0.06 -8.80 -6.89
C ILE A 80 0.42 -8.74 -5.44
N LEU A 81 -0.51 -8.86 -4.48
CA LEU A 81 -0.19 -8.77 -3.05
C LEU A 81 0.41 -10.07 -2.49
N LYS A 82 0.38 -11.16 -3.26
CA LYS A 82 0.99 -12.42 -2.83
C LYS A 82 2.52 -12.23 -2.75
N PRO A 83 3.17 -12.70 -1.67
CA PRO A 83 4.61 -12.60 -1.55
C PRO A 83 5.26 -13.30 -2.75
N LYS A 84 6.25 -12.65 -3.35
CA LYS A 84 7.03 -13.22 -4.44
C LYS A 84 8.02 -14.23 -3.88
N GLU A 85 7.70 -15.51 -4.04
CA GLU A 85 8.61 -16.61 -3.77
C GLU A 85 9.52 -16.81 -4.98
N TYR A 86 10.83 -16.86 -4.75
CA TYR A 86 11.81 -17.12 -5.79
C TYR A 86 12.32 -18.56 -5.59
N PRO A 87 11.87 -19.53 -6.39
CA PRO A 87 12.41 -20.88 -6.33
C PRO A 87 13.89 -20.89 -6.72
N ASP A 88 14.62 -21.89 -6.24
CA ASP A 88 16.03 -22.08 -6.60
C ASP A 88 16.13 -22.65 -8.03
N ASP A 89 16.08 -21.75 -9.01
CA ASP A 89 16.15 -22.06 -10.45
C ASP A 89 17.57 -22.45 -10.94
N GLY A 90 18.45 -22.89 -10.03
CA GLY A 90 19.82 -23.26 -10.35
C GLY A 90 20.76 -22.06 -10.62
N PRO A 91 21.99 -22.33 -11.12
CA PRO A 91 23.02 -21.31 -11.27
C PRO A 91 22.57 -20.14 -12.18
N GLY A 92 22.47 -18.94 -11.60
CA GLY A 92 22.04 -17.73 -12.33
C GLY A 92 20.54 -17.42 -12.28
N GLY A 93 19.77 -18.25 -11.57
CA GLY A 93 18.34 -18.08 -11.32
C GLY A 93 17.96 -16.79 -10.59
N MET A 94 16.65 -16.53 -10.52
CA MET A 94 16.13 -15.28 -9.92
C MET A 94 16.41 -15.19 -8.42
N ALA A 95 16.38 -16.32 -7.69
CA ALA A 95 16.75 -16.39 -6.28
C ALA A 95 18.17 -15.88 -6.03
N GLY A 96 19.16 -16.43 -6.74
CA GLY A 96 20.57 -16.01 -6.61
C GLY A 96 20.82 -14.56 -7.03
N ARG A 97 20.05 -14.02 -8.00
CA ARG A 97 20.08 -12.59 -8.33
C ARG A 97 19.54 -11.71 -7.19
N LYS A 98 18.44 -12.13 -6.57
CA LYS A 98 17.80 -11.41 -5.46
C LYS A 98 18.70 -11.39 -4.23
N GLN A 99 19.34 -12.52 -3.91
CA GLN A 99 20.29 -12.64 -2.80
C GLN A 99 21.47 -11.69 -2.97
N ARG A 100 22.17 -11.74 -4.13
CA ARG A 100 23.27 -10.81 -4.42
C ARG A 100 22.89 -9.34 -4.33
N LYS A 101 21.65 -8.99 -4.72
CA LYS A 101 21.14 -7.63 -4.58
C LYS A 101 20.98 -7.25 -3.10
N SER A 102 20.46 -8.15 -2.27
CA SER A 102 20.33 -7.96 -0.83
C SER A 102 21.70 -7.80 -0.15
N ASP A 103 22.65 -8.67 -0.46
CA ASP A 103 24.00 -8.63 0.13
C ASP A 103 24.73 -7.34 -0.24
N ARG A 104 24.63 -6.93 -1.51
CA ARG A 104 25.18 -5.65 -1.97
C ARG A 104 24.53 -4.47 -1.24
N GLN A 105 23.21 -4.49 -1.05
CA GLN A 105 22.50 -3.44 -0.30
C GLN A 105 22.95 -3.41 1.16
N GLN A 106 23.18 -4.57 1.78
CA GLN A 106 23.67 -4.66 3.16
C GLN A 106 25.08 -4.08 3.27
N ALA A 107 26.01 -4.50 2.41
CA ALA A 107 27.38 -3.97 2.40
C ALA A 107 27.43 -2.46 2.18
N ILE A 108 26.56 -1.91 1.31
CA ILE A 108 26.45 -0.46 1.12
C ILE A 108 25.91 0.21 2.38
N ARG A 109 24.87 -0.35 3.02
CA ARG A 109 24.33 0.19 4.28
C ARG A 109 25.38 0.21 5.38
N ASP A 110 26.12 -0.87 5.54
CA ASP A 110 27.16 -1.01 6.57
C ASP A 110 28.31 -0.05 6.31
N ARG A 111 28.77 0.06 5.05
CA ARG A 111 29.78 1.04 4.65
C ARG A 111 29.34 2.46 4.95
N ASN A 112 28.11 2.81 4.55
CA ASN A 112 27.56 4.15 4.77
C ASN A 112 27.45 4.43 6.27
N PHE A 113 26.99 3.46 7.07
CA PHE A 113 26.90 3.56 8.51
C PHE A 113 28.28 3.84 9.14
N MET A 114 29.30 3.07 8.79
CA MET A 114 30.67 3.26 9.30
C MET A 114 31.30 4.59 8.87
N SER A 115 30.89 5.16 7.73
CA SER A 115 31.41 6.44 7.23
C SER A 115 30.69 7.68 7.77
N THR A 116 29.55 7.52 8.46
CA THR A 116 28.72 8.65 8.93
C THR A 116 28.90 8.95 10.43
N GLN A 117 29.71 8.15 11.14
CA GLN A 117 30.11 8.36 12.54
C GLN A 117 31.42 9.16 12.59
#